data_AF-A0A945IVK7-F1
#
_entry.id   AF-A0A945IVK7-F1
#
_cell.length_a   1.000
_cell.length_b   1.000
_cell.length_c   1.000
_cell.angle_alpha   90.00
_cell.angle_beta   90.00
_cell.angle_gamma   90.00
#
_symmetry.space_group_name_H-M   'P 1'
#
loop_
_entity.id
_entity.type
_entity.pdbx_description
1 polymer ?
#
loop_
_entity_poly.entity_id
_entity_poly.type
_entity_poly.pdbx_seq_one_letter_code
_entity_poly.pdbx_strand_id
1 'polypeptide(L)' 'MSQSVRLERDGDVALVIVNNPPVNALSWHVRQGLFDGMTQAVESGAKSIVVICDGRTFIAGADISEFG' A
#
# COMPACT_ATOMS: atom_id res chain seq x y z
N MET A 1 -4.30 14.42 7.13
CA MET A 1 -4.07 12.97 7.35
C MET A 1 -3.19 12.48 6.23
N SER A 2 -2.03 11.87 6.53
CA SER A 2 -1.19 11.31 5.47
C SER A 2 -1.83 10.03 4.94
N GLN A 3 -1.95 9.91 3.62
CA GLN A 3 -2.43 8.70 2.97
C GLN A 3 -1.40 7.58 3.20
N SER A 4 -1.82 6.47 3.82
CA SER A 4 -0.92 5.36 4.19
C SER A 4 -0.49 4.49 3.01
N VAL A 5 -1.16 4.63 1.87
CA VAL A 5 -0.83 3.93 0.62
C VAL A 5 -0.96 4.92 -0.52
N ARG A 6 0.07 5.06 -1.36
CA ARG A 6 0.06 5.91 -2.55
C ARG A 6 0.20 5.04 -3.80
N LEU A 7 -0.37 5.49 -4.91
CA LEU A 7 -0.16 4.89 -6.21
C LEU A 7 0.72 5.82 -7.05
N GLU A 8 1.81 5.29 -7.59
CA GLU A 8 2.66 5.94 -8.57
C GLU A 8 2.78 5.06 -9.82
N ARG A 9 3.30 5.61 -10.93
CA ARG A 9 3.48 4.88 -12.17
C ARG A 9 4.84 5.15 -12.78
N ASP A 10 5.53 4.08 -13.15
CA ASP A 10 6.79 4.09 -13.90
C ASP A 10 6.60 3.31 -15.20
N GLY A 11 6.33 4.05 -16.28
CA GLY A 11 6.00 3.48 -17.59
C GLY A 11 4.79 2.53 -17.53
N ASP A 12 5.05 1.25 -17.76
CA ASP A 12 4.03 0.19 -17.74
C ASP A 12 3.80 -0.44 -16.35
N VAL A 13 4.56 -0.01 -15.35
CA VAL A 13 4.52 -0.57 -14.00
C VAL A 13 3.83 0.40 -13.04
N ALA A 14 2.84 -0.11 -12.31
CA ALA A 14 2.22 0.60 -11.20
C ALA A 14 2.97 0.29 -9.89
N LEU A 15 3.26 1.32 -9.10
CA LEU A 15 3.90 1.23 -7.80
C LEU A 15 2.87 1.53 -6.72
N VAL A 16 2.49 0.52 -5.93
CA VAL A 16 1.63 0.68 -4.76
C VAL A 16 2.53 0.79 -3.53
N ILE A 17 2.70 2.01 -3.03
CA ILE A 17 3.69 2.37 -2.01
C ILE A 17 3.02 2.52 -0.66
N VAL A 18 3.32 1.62 0.27
CA VAL A 18 2.82 1.67 1.65
C VAL A 18 3.76 2.50 2.52
N ASN A 19 3.21 3.42 3.30
CA ASN A 19 3.93 4.21 4.30
C ASN A 19 3.03 4.44 5.52
N ASN A 20 3.11 3.51 6.47
CA ASN A 20 2.40 3.51 7.72
C ASN A 20 3.37 3.24 8.90
N PRO A 21 4.19 4.23 9.30
CA PRO A 21 5.16 4.04 10.36
C PRO A 21 4.49 3.65 11.69
N PRO A 22 5.19 2.92 12.57
CA PRO A 22 6.63 2.63 12.50
C PRO A 22 7.02 1.39 11.68
N VAL A 23 6.09 0.46 11.45
CA VAL A 23 6.41 -0.88 10.91
C VAL A 23 5.51 -1.32 9.75
N ASN A 24 4.74 -0.41 9.17
CA ASN A 24 3.77 -0.70 8.12
C ASN A 24 2.75 -1.78 8.53
N ALA A 25 2.19 -1.67 9.75
CA ALA A 25 1.16 -2.60 10.22
C ALA A 25 -0.04 -2.60 9.26
N LEU A 26 -0.63 -3.78 9.04
CA LEU A 26 -1.73 -4.03 8.12
C LEU A 26 -3.09 -3.61 8.70
N SER A 27 -3.17 -2.35 9.14
CA SER A 27 -4.39 -1.71 9.63
C SER A 27 -5.45 -1.60 8.53
N TRP A 28 -6.67 -1.28 8.91
CA TRP A 28 -7.80 -1.08 8.01
C TRP A 28 -7.48 -0.08 6.90
N HIS A 29 -6.85 1.04 7.23
CA HIS A 29 -6.53 2.07 6.25
C HIS A 29 -5.41 1.63 5.28
N VAL A 30 -4.48 0.77 5.70
CA VAL A 30 -3.49 0.15 4.80
C VAL A 30 -4.17 -0.87 3.89
N ARG A 31 -5.04 -1.73 4.44
CA ARG A 31 -5.80 -2.73 3.65
C ARG A 31 -6.68 -2.07 2.60
N GLN A 32 -7.41 -1.03 2.99
CA GLN A 32 -8.26 -0.25 2.08
C GLN A 32 -7.40 0.43 1.00
N GLY A 33 -6.31 1.10 1.38
CA GLY A 33 -5.44 1.76 0.42
C GLY A 33 -4.75 0.80 -0.56
N LEU A 34 -4.39 -0.41 -0.11
CA LEU A 34 -3.88 -1.47 -0.99
C LEU A 34 -4.94 -1.92 -1.99
N PHE A 35 -6.16 -2.16 -1.54
CA PHE A 35 -7.27 -2.56 -2.42
C PHE A 35 -7.56 -1.48 -3.47
N ASP A 36 -7.70 -0.23 -3.03
CA ASP A 36 -8.00 0.90 -3.91
C ASP A 36 -6.85 1.13 -4.91
N GLY A 37 -5.59 1.09 -4.44
CA GLY A 37 -4.40 1.27 -5.29
C GLY A 37 -4.22 0.16 -6.33
N MET A 38 -4.44 -1.10 -5.95
CA MET A 38 -4.38 -2.22 -6.91
C MET A 38 -5.53 -2.14 -7.92
N THR A 39 -6.73 -1.77 -7.49
CA THR A 39 -7.89 -1.59 -8.38
C THR A 39 -7.61 -0.49 -9.41
N GLN A 40 -7.16 0.68 -8.96
CA GLN A 40 -6.82 1.78 -9.84
C GLN A 40 -5.66 1.43 -10.79
N ALA A 41 -4.67 0.66 -10.33
CA ALA A 41 -3.58 0.18 -11.19
C ALA A 41 -4.09 -0.70 -12.34
N VAL A 42 -4.99 -1.65 -12.05
CA VAL A 42 -5.64 -2.49 -13.06
C VAL A 42 -6.47 -1.67 -14.04
N GLU A 43 -7.31 -0.75 -13.53
CA GLU A 43 -8.15 0.12 -14.36
C GLU A 43 -7.33 1.05 -15.27
N SER A 44 -6.15 1.47 -14.81
CA SER A 44 -5.22 2.31 -15.59
C SER A 44 -4.40 1.55 -16.64
N GLY A 45 -4.60 0.22 -16.74
CA GLY A 45 -3.93 -0.64 -17.72
C GLY A 45 -2.44 -0.87 -17.43
N ALA A 46 -2.04 -0.92 -16.16
CA ALA A 46 -0.67 -1.30 -15.80
C ALA A 46 -0.39 -2.75 -16.23
N LYS A 47 0.78 -3.00 -16.85
CA LYS A 47 1.21 -4.37 -17.22
C LYS A 47 1.66 -5.17 -16.00
N SER A 48 2.11 -4.50 -14.95
CA SER A 48 2.57 -5.12 -13.71
C SER A 48 2.35 -4.16 -12.54
N ILE A 49 2.17 -4.74 -11.36
CA ILE A 49 2.00 -4.00 -10.11
C ILE A 49 3.12 -4.43 -9.17
N VAL A 50 3.84 -3.46 -8.61
CA VAL A 50 4.83 -3.69 -7.55
C VAL A 50 4.29 -3.06 -6.27
N VAL A 51 4.18 -3.88 -5.23
CA VAL A 51 3.90 -3.40 -3.88
C VAL A 51 5.23 -3.18 -3.18
N ILE A 52 5.49 -1.94 -2.77
CA ILE A 52 6.71 -1.54 -2.06
C ILE A 52 6.35 -0.76 -0.80
N CYS A 53 7.33 -0.56 0.07
CA CYS A 53 7.15 0.19 1.31
C CYS A 53 8.21 1.29 1.44
N ASP A 54 7.78 2.46 1.89
CA ASP A 54 8.68 3.44 2.49
C ASP A 54 9.09 2.98 3.90
N GLY A 55 10.18 3.56 4.39
CA GLY A 55 10.67 3.32 5.75
C GLY A 55 11.58 2.10 5.84
N ARG A 56 11.52 1.38 6.97
CA ARG A 56 12.53 0.37 7.34
C ARG A 56 12.07 -1.08 7.15
N THR A 57 10.77 -1.29 6.98
CA THR A 57 10.17 -2.62 6.94
C THR A 57 9.23 -2.72 5.76
N PHE A 58 9.01 -3.95 5.27
CA PHE A 58 7.77 -4.26 4.57
C PHE A 58 6.61 -4.26 5.60
N ILE A 59 5.48 -4.86 5.27
CA ILE A 59 4.34 -5.02 6.18
C ILE A 59 4.72 -6.02 7.28
N ALA A 60 4.77 -5.55 8.53
CA ALA A 60 5.23 -6.37 9.66
C ALA A 60 4.17 -7.34 10.24
N GLY A 61 2.93 -7.28 9.76
CA GLY A 61 1.83 -8.14 10.20
C GLY A 61 0.54 -7.37 10.42
N ALA A 62 -0.44 -8.02 11.04
CA ALA A 62 -1.72 -7.40 11.39
C ALA A 62 -1.53 -6.26 12.42
N ASP A 63 -2.43 -5.30 12.39
CA ASP A 63 -2.49 -4.27 13.43
C ASP A 63 -3.20 -4.81 14.67
N ILE A 64 -2.44 -5.06 15.74
CA ILE A 64 -2.97 -5.62 17.00
C ILE A 64 -3.93 -4.67 17.70
N SER A 65 -3.87 -3.36 17.43
CA SER A 65 -4.79 -2.38 18.04
C SER A 65 -6.23 -2.54 17.53
N GLU A 66 -6.42 -3.22 16.39
CA GLU A 66 -7.75 -3.53 15.84
C GLU A 66 -8.39 -4.79 16.48
N PHE A 67 -7.64 -5.52 17.31
CA PHE A 67 -8.13 -6.69 18.04
C PHE A 67 -8.46 -6.27 19.48
N GLY A 68 -9.63 -5.64 19.66
CA GLY A 68 -10.14 -5.18 20.96
C GLY A 68 -11.66 -5.09 20.97
#